data_AF-A0A2R6C361-F1
#
_entry.id   AF-A0A2R6C361-F1
#
_cell.length_a   1.000
_cell.length_b   1.000
_cell.length_c   1.000
_cell.angle_alpha   90.00
_cell.angle_beta   90.00
_cell.angle_gamma   90.00
#
_symmetry.space_group_name_H-M   'P 1'
#
loop_
_entity.id
_entity.type
_entity.pdbx_description
1 polymer ?
#
loop_
_entity_poly.entity_id
_entity_poly.type
_entity_poly.pdbx_seq_one_letter_code
_entity_poly.pdbx_strand_id
1 'polypeptide(L)'
;MLRSYSLQHECGEELFPLLKAYRDAVNRVLEELWNNIEWEKRKIPGKKQWRLLPKYKVDVKSKEYKKKLRESLLEDWDYAAHWVDSAIKTAYSILKSWRKNYVKGDRKRRRPTARRLFVRAKQTLIKLEGEKLRLTIKPGEHVYLDLSARYFKLPSEVSSAGLGEPIITPEKVHLPVHYEDTQNGKPAVAWDFNLLSLDGYSPETGWVRIDTKKLASVHISSFEKKKKCAEEGFTLEKSKKSSCEVLKEGEKPSEKTPA
;
A
#
# COMPACT_ATOMS: atom_id res chain seq x y z
N MET A 1 11.15 -10.86 -2.94
CA MET A 1 9.80 -10.24 -3.04
C MET A 1 9.29 -9.66 -1.70
N LEU A 2 8.70 -8.44 -1.66
CA LEU A 2 8.01 -7.92 -0.46
C LEU A 2 6.52 -8.31 -0.48
N ARG A 3 6.02 -8.95 0.58
CA ARG A 3 4.60 -9.29 0.75
C ARG A 3 4.05 -8.63 2.01
N SER A 4 2.81 -8.17 1.98
CA SER A 4 2.14 -7.60 3.16
C SER A 4 1.01 -8.51 3.58
N TYR A 5 1.03 -8.92 4.85
CA TYR A 5 -0.03 -9.71 5.47
C TYR A 5 -0.81 -8.87 6.46
N SER A 6 -2.04 -9.25 6.76
CA SER A 6 -2.89 -8.55 7.73
C SER A 6 -3.41 -9.50 8.78
N LEU A 7 -3.19 -9.20 10.05
CA LEU A 7 -3.60 -10.02 11.19
C LEU A 7 -4.48 -9.19 12.13
N GLN A 8 -5.48 -9.83 12.74
CA GLN A 8 -6.25 -9.22 13.82
C GLN A 8 -5.49 -9.33 15.14
N HIS A 9 -5.70 -8.38 16.04
CA HIS A 9 -5.18 -8.44 17.40
C HIS A 9 -6.18 -7.85 18.38
N GLU A 10 -6.08 -8.27 19.64
CA GLU A 10 -6.97 -7.83 20.72
C GLU A 10 -6.39 -6.64 21.51
N CYS A 11 -5.10 -6.32 21.35
CA CYS A 11 -4.42 -5.22 22.05
C CYS A 11 -4.82 -3.80 21.58
N GLY A 12 -6.01 -3.64 21.01
CA GLY A 12 -6.49 -2.36 20.47
C GLY A 12 -6.65 -1.28 21.54
N GLU A 13 -7.11 -1.66 22.74
CA GLU A 13 -7.32 -0.74 23.86
C GLU A 13 -6.02 -0.22 24.44
N GLU A 14 -5.03 -1.09 24.67
CA GLU A 14 -3.70 -0.74 25.18
C GLU A 14 -2.94 0.18 24.21
N LEU A 15 -3.11 -0.03 22.91
CA LEU A 15 -2.46 0.77 21.88
C LEU A 15 -3.19 2.07 21.57
N PHE A 16 -4.44 2.22 22.01
CA PHE A 16 -5.27 3.38 21.68
C PHE A 16 -4.64 4.73 22.07
N PRO A 17 -4.06 4.90 23.27
CA PRO A 17 -3.37 6.14 23.65
C PRO A 17 -2.20 6.47 22.73
N LEU A 18 -1.38 5.46 22.40
CA LEU A 18 -0.24 5.59 21.48
C LEU A 18 -0.71 5.97 20.06
N LEU A 19 -1.75 5.30 19.55
CA LEU A 19 -2.32 5.58 18.23
C LEU A 19 -2.84 7.01 18.12
N LYS A 20 -3.46 7.52 19.20
CA LYS A 20 -3.96 8.90 19.28
C LYS A 20 -2.81 9.90 19.31
N ALA A 21 -1.84 9.71 20.20
CA ALA A 21 -0.66 10.57 20.30
C ALA A 21 0.13 10.62 18.98
N TYR A 22 0.30 9.47 18.32
CA TYR A 22 0.96 9.39 17.02
C TYR A 22 0.20 10.14 15.93
N ARG A 23 -1.12 9.99 15.85
CA ARG A 23 -1.96 10.74 14.90
C ARG A 23 -1.79 12.25 15.12
N ASP A 24 -1.81 12.69 16.36
CA ASP A 24 -1.73 14.10 16.72
C ASP A 24 -0.33 14.65 16.41
N ALA A 25 0.75 13.89 16.66
CA ALA A 25 2.10 14.23 16.23
C ALA A 25 2.24 14.32 14.70
N VAL A 26 1.68 13.37 13.95
CA VAL A 26 1.67 13.43 12.47
C VAL A 26 0.95 14.69 11.98
N ASN A 27 -0.18 15.04 12.59
CA ASN A 27 -0.94 16.24 12.22
C ASN A 27 -0.22 17.54 12.57
N ARG A 28 0.48 17.60 13.72
CA ARG A 28 1.33 18.74 14.12
C ARG A 28 2.46 18.95 13.11
N VAL A 29 3.14 17.88 12.69
CA VAL A 29 4.15 17.95 11.62
C VAL A 29 3.53 18.42 10.29
N LEU A 30 2.38 17.87 9.90
CA LEU A 30 1.71 18.29 8.66
C LEU A 30 1.32 19.76 8.67
N GLU A 31 0.89 20.28 9.82
CA GLU A 31 0.58 21.69 10.02
C GLU A 31 1.81 22.59 9.85
N GLU A 32 2.90 22.26 10.53
CA GLU A 32 4.15 23.02 10.41
C GLU A 32 4.68 23.02 8.97
N LEU A 33 4.71 21.83 8.34
CA LEU A 33 5.15 21.70 6.95
C LEU A 33 4.23 22.49 5.99
N TRP A 34 2.93 22.54 6.27
CA TRP A 34 1.97 23.29 5.45
C TRP A 34 2.13 24.79 5.59
N ASN A 35 2.40 25.29 6.80
CA ASN A 35 2.63 26.72 7.06
C ASN A 35 3.91 27.23 6.38
N ASN A 36 4.86 26.33 6.14
CA ASN A 36 6.08 26.59 5.38
C ASN A 36 5.90 26.52 3.85
N ILE A 37 4.68 26.35 3.33
CA ILE A 37 4.40 26.34 1.89
C ILE A 37 4.04 27.75 1.40
N GLU A 38 4.78 28.20 0.39
CA GLU A 38 4.46 29.32 -0.48
C GLU A 38 3.85 28.86 -1.80
N TRP A 39 3.02 29.72 -2.37
CA TRP A 39 2.25 29.44 -3.57
C TRP A 39 2.73 30.31 -4.71
N GLU A 40 3.45 29.72 -5.65
CA GLU A 40 3.97 30.42 -6.82
C GLU A 40 3.06 30.18 -8.02
N LYS A 41 2.58 31.24 -8.66
CA LYS A 41 1.75 31.13 -9.87
C LYS A 41 2.63 30.75 -11.06
N ARG A 42 2.47 29.52 -11.56
CA ARG A 42 3.16 29.03 -12.77
C ARG A 42 2.18 28.58 -13.84
N LYS A 43 2.55 28.81 -15.09
CA LYS A 43 1.85 28.24 -16.24
C LYS A 43 2.20 26.75 -16.33
N ILE A 44 1.18 25.90 -16.49
CA ILE A 44 1.44 24.47 -16.68
C ILE A 44 1.99 24.27 -18.11
N PRO A 45 3.12 23.55 -18.28
CA PRO A 45 3.62 23.22 -19.60
C PRO A 45 2.54 22.52 -20.44
N GLY A 46 2.28 23.01 -21.65
CA GLY A 46 1.28 22.43 -22.55
C GLY A 46 -0.19 22.76 -22.26
N LYS A 47 -0.52 23.61 -21.26
CA LYS A 47 -1.90 24.08 -21.02
C LYS A 47 -1.95 25.62 -20.94
N LYS A 48 -3.06 26.23 -21.36
CA LYS A 48 -3.34 27.66 -21.16
C LYS A 48 -3.70 28.02 -19.70
N GLN A 49 -3.69 27.04 -18.79
CA GLN A 49 -4.07 27.20 -17.39
C GLN A 49 -2.88 27.58 -16.51
N TRP A 50 -3.11 28.52 -15.60
CA TRP A 50 -2.20 28.86 -14.51
C TRP A 50 -2.53 28.05 -13.26
N ARG A 51 -1.51 27.55 -12.56
CA ARG A 51 -1.66 26.88 -11.27
C ARG A 51 -0.69 27.45 -10.24
N LEU A 52 -1.15 27.51 -9.01
CA LEU A 52 -0.32 27.84 -7.86
C LEU A 52 0.44 26.58 -7.45
N LEU A 53 1.75 26.55 -7.62
CA LEU A 53 2.57 25.40 -7.21
C LEU A 53 3.13 25.62 -5.80
N PRO A 54 3.12 24.57 -4.95
CA PRO A 54 3.71 24.66 -3.64
C PRO A 54 5.24 24.68 -3.74
N LYS A 55 5.85 25.74 -3.18
CA LYS A 55 7.28 25.93 -2.93
C LYS A 55 7.49 26.02 -1.42
N TYR A 56 8.58 25.49 -0.89
CA TYR A 56 8.85 25.61 0.54
C TYR A 56 9.65 26.88 0.83
N LYS A 57 9.29 27.59 1.91
CA LYS A 57 10.01 28.77 2.43
C LYS A 57 11.41 28.43 2.91
N VAL A 58 11.50 27.29 3.59
CA VAL A 58 12.71 26.78 4.23
C VAL A 58 13.13 25.52 3.50
N ASP A 59 14.41 25.16 3.58
CA ASP A 59 14.84 23.82 3.18
C ASP A 59 14.33 22.78 4.18
N VAL A 60 13.10 22.32 3.93
CA VAL A 60 12.41 21.28 4.68
C VAL A 60 13.16 19.93 4.64
N LYS A 61 14.15 19.77 3.75
CA LYS A 61 15.00 18.57 3.71
C LYS A 61 16.28 18.70 4.53
N SER A 62 16.64 19.91 4.97
CA SER A 62 17.84 20.16 5.77
C SER A 62 17.85 19.30 7.03
N LYS A 63 19.05 18.82 7.40
CA LYS A 63 19.26 18.05 8.64
C LYS A 63 18.90 18.88 9.87
N GLU A 64 19.23 20.17 9.86
CA GLU A 64 18.96 21.09 10.97
C GLU A 64 17.46 21.28 11.19
N TYR A 65 16.70 21.47 10.10
CA TYR A 65 15.24 21.60 10.16
C TYR A 65 14.60 20.35 10.77
N LYS A 66 15.00 19.17 10.29
CA LYS A 66 14.49 17.90 10.84
C LYS A 66 14.88 17.70 12.31
N LYS A 67 16.07 18.15 12.72
CA LYS A 67 16.51 18.08 14.11
C LYS A 67 15.66 18.98 15.01
N LYS A 68 15.46 20.25 14.64
CA LYS A 68 14.58 21.18 15.38
C LYS A 68 13.14 20.69 15.46
N LEU A 69 12.60 20.20 14.34
CA LEU A 69 11.27 19.59 14.29
C LEU A 69 11.17 18.40 15.26
N ARG A 70 12.17 17.52 15.25
CA ARG A 70 12.22 16.36 16.15
C ARG A 70 12.31 16.77 17.62
N GLU A 71 13.15 17.75 17.95
CA GLU A 71 13.30 18.27 19.32
C GLU A 71 11.99 18.85 19.84
N SER A 72 11.31 19.68 19.02
CA SER A 72 10.01 20.27 19.39
C SER A 72 8.89 19.25 19.62
N LEU A 73 8.97 18.09 18.97
CA LEU A 73 8.01 17.01 19.14
C LEU A 73 8.34 16.10 20.32
N LEU A 74 9.56 16.15 20.85
CA LEU A 74 9.99 15.32 21.98
C LEU A 74 9.69 15.98 23.35
N GLU A 75 9.49 17.29 23.40
CA GLU A 75 9.20 18.04 24.65
C GLU A 75 7.95 17.51 25.37
N ASP A 76 6.87 17.21 24.62
CA ASP A 76 5.59 16.72 25.16
C ASP A 76 5.34 15.24 24.81
N TRP A 77 6.38 14.40 24.79
CA TRP A 77 6.29 13.02 24.27
C TRP A 77 6.51 11.93 25.33
N ASP A 78 5.44 11.24 25.70
CA ASP A 78 5.43 10.20 26.74
C ASP A 78 5.90 8.80 26.26
N TYR A 79 6.14 8.62 24.96
CA TYR A 79 6.44 7.32 24.35
C TYR A 79 7.90 7.21 23.88
N ALA A 80 8.30 6.04 23.38
CA ALA A 80 9.64 5.88 22.81
C ALA A 80 9.92 6.92 21.71
N ALA A 81 11.08 7.58 21.77
CA ALA A 81 11.46 8.67 20.86
C ALA A 81 11.43 8.27 19.36
N HIS A 82 11.64 6.98 19.05
CA HIS A 82 11.59 6.48 17.68
C HIS A 82 10.19 6.52 17.05
N TRP A 83 9.13 6.66 17.85
CA TRP A 83 7.79 6.92 17.33
C TRP A 83 7.69 8.29 16.66
N VAL A 84 8.37 9.31 17.20
CA VAL A 84 8.46 10.64 16.59
C VAL A 84 9.16 10.57 15.24
N ASP A 85 10.27 9.83 15.13
CA ASP A 85 10.98 9.63 13.85
C ASP A 85 10.03 9.05 12.78
N SER A 86 9.21 8.07 13.17
CA SER A 86 8.24 7.43 12.29
C SER A 86 7.08 8.36 11.92
N ALA A 87 6.61 9.17 12.87
CA ALA A 87 5.57 10.18 12.64
C ALA A 87 6.04 11.24 11.62
N ILE A 88 7.25 11.77 11.79
CA ILE A 88 7.89 12.69 10.83
C ILE A 88 7.97 12.03 9.45
N LYS A 89 8.50 10.80 9.36
CA LYS A 89 8.60 10.06 8.08
C LYS A 89 7.22 9.92 7.40
N THR A 90 6.19 9.62 8.18
CA THR A 90 4.81 9.46 7.71
C THR A 90 4.22 10.77 7.21
N ALA A 91 4.38 11.86 7.95
CA ALA A 91 3.90 13.18 7.56
C ALA A 91 4.53 13.66 6.24
N TYR A 92 5.85 13.51 6.08
CA TYR A 92 6.54 13.81 4.83
C TYR A 92 6.02 12.98 3.65
N SER A 93 5.72 11.69 3.87
CA SER A 93 5.16 10.81 2.84
C SER A 93 3.74 11.26 2.42
N ILE A 94 2.89 11.59 3.39
CA ILE A 94 1.53 12.11 3.16
C ILE A 94 1.60 13.40 2.32
N LEU A 95 2.46 14.35 2.71
CA LEU A 95 2.60 15.62 2.03
C LEU A 95 3.18 15.45 0.61
N LYS A 96 4.15 14.55 0.43
CA LYS A 96 4.70 14.19 -0.89
C LYS A 96 3.61 13.63 -1.82
N SER A 97 2.79 12.71 -1.31
CA SER A 97 1.67 12.13 -2.07
C SER A 97 0.62 13.19 -2.42
N TRP A 98 0.24 14.04 -1.45
CA TRP A 98 -0.67 15.15 -1.70
C TRP A 98 -0.13 16.10 -2.78
N ARG A 99 1.15 16.51 -2.70
CA ARG A 99 1.78 17.40 -3.68
C ARG A 99 1.74 16.80 -5.09
N LYS A 100 2.07 15.52 -5.23
CA LYS A 100 2.02 14.80 -6.52
C LYS A 100 0.62 14.86 -7.13
N ASN A 101 -0.40 14.58 -6.34
CA ASN A 101 -1.79 14.55 -6.82
C ASN A 101 -2.36 15.95 -7.05
N TYR A 102 -1.95 16.94 -6.27
CA TYR A 102 -2.30 18.35 -6.47
C TYR A 102 -1.73 18.88 -7.80
N VAL A 103 -0.45 18.57 -8.10
CA VAL A 103 0.19 18.94 -9.37
C VAL A 103 -0.55 18.33 -10.56
N LYS A 104 -0.97 17.05 -10.45
CA LYS A 104 -1.80 16.38 -11.46
C LYS A 104 -3.18 17.03 -11.62
N GLY A 105 -3.76 17.54 -10.54
CA GLY A 105 -5.09 18.17 -10.50
C GLY A 105 -6.16 17.32 -9.84
N ASP A 106 -5.79 16.15 -9.31
CA ASP A 106 -6.69 15.20 -8.65
C ASP A 106 -7.08 15.67 -7.23
N ARG A 107 -6.34 16.63 -6.67
CA ARG A 107 -6.59 17.18 -5.33
C ARG A 107 -6.70 18.70 -5.34
N LYS A 108 -7.59 19.19 -4.47
CA LYS A 108 -7.75 20.63 -4.20
C LYS A 108 -6.68 21.15 -3.24
N ARG A 109 -6.58 22.47 -3.13
CA ARG A 109 -5.72 23.20 -2.18
C ARG A 109 -6.24 23.10 -0.74
N ARG A 110 -6.28 21.88 -0.21
CA ARG A 110 -6.65 21.59 1.17
C ARG A 110 -5.50 20.83 1.84
N ARG A 111 -5.16 21.24 3.06
CA ARG A 111 -4.16 20.56 3.89
C ARG A 111 -4.55 19.09 4.06
N PRO A 112 -3.63 18.13 3.80
CA PRO A 112 -3.88 16.73 4.13
C PRO A 112 -3.90 16.57 5.66
N THR A 113 -4.76 15.70 6.16
CA THR A 113 -4.89 15.42 7.60
C THR A 113 -4.98 13.91 7.81
N ALA A 114 -4.20 13.39 8.75
CA ALA A 114 -4.31 12.00 9.19
C ALA A 114 -5.55 11.86 10.07
N ARG A 115 -6.63 11.30 9.50
CA ARG A 115 -7.91 11.08 10.21
C ARG A 115 -7.98 9.71 10.89
N ARG A 116 -7.41 8.70 10.26
CA ARG A 116 -7.44 7.31 10.75
C ARG A 116 -6.39 7.13 11.83
N LEU A 117 -6.74 6.34 12.85
CA LEU A 117 -5.80 5.88 13.87
C LEU A 117 -4.96 4.76 13.27
N PHE A 118 -3.67 5.04 13.11
CA PHE A 118 -2.68 4.03 12.73
C PHE A 118 -1.32 4.51 13.20
N VAL A 119 -0.44 3.59 13.53
CA VAL A 119 0.99 3.85 13.72
C VAL A 119 1.77 3.05 12.69
N ARG A 120 2.86 3.63 12.22
CA ARG A 120 3.88 2.88 11.49
C ARG A 120 4.99 2.58 12.48
N ALA A 121 5.19 1.32 12.80
CA ALA A 121 6.21 0.93 13.75
C ALA A 121 7.55 0.79 13.03
N LYS A 122 8.57 1.49 13.53
CA LYS A 122 9.93 1.38 13.02
C LYS A 122 10.50 0.04 13.43
N GLN A 123 11.39 -0.52 12.61
CA GLN A 123 12.04 -1.80 12.92
C GLN A 123 12.72 -1.82 14.30
N THR A 124 13.26 -0.69 14.76
CA THR A 124 13.88 -0.55 16.10
C THR A 124 12.90 -0.71 17.26
N LEU A 125 11.60 -0.54 17.02
CA LEU A 125 10.55 -0.65 18.03
C LEU A 125 9.93 -2.05 18.05
N ILE A 126 10.41 -2.95 17.20
CA ILE A 126 9.80 -4.24 16.95
C ILE A 126 10.84 -5.33 17.11
N LYS A 127 10.43 -6.43 17.72
CA LYS A 127 11.22 -7.65 17.76
C LYS A 127 10.29 -8.84 17.61
N LEU A 128 10.66 -9.78 16.74
CA LEU A 128 9.96 -11.05 16.63
C LEU A 128 10.53 -12.01 17.67
N GLU A 129 9.69 -12.46 18.60
CA GLU A 129 10.04 -13.43 19.64
C GLU A 129 9.16 -14.68 19.43
N GLY A 130 9.67 -15.62 18.63
CA GLY A 130 8.92 -16.81 18.20
C GLY A 130 7.66 -16.45 17.40
N GLU A 131 6.50 -16.71 17.99
CA GLU A 131 5.20 -16.40 17.38
C GLU A 131 4.58 -15.08 17.86
N LYS A 132 5.29 -14.33 18.70
CA LYS A 132 4.81 -13.03 19.21
C LYS A 132 5.63 -11.88 18.64
N LEU A 133 4.94 -10.79 18.28
CA LEU A 133 5.58 -9.54 17.90
C LEU A 133 5.66 -8.63 19.11
N ARG A 134 6.87 -8.44 19.63
CA ARG A 134 7.14 -7.51 20.71
C ARG A 134 7.20 -6.09 20.16
N LEU A 135 6.32 -5.23 20.65
CA LEU A 135 6.22 -3.81 20.30
C LEU A 135 6.62 -2.95 21.49
N THR A 136 7.63 -2.11 21.33
CA THR A 136 8.05 -1.17 22.38
C THR A 136 7.19 0.09 22.35
N ILE A 137 6.42 0.32 23.42
CA ILE A 137 5.59 1.52 23.57
C ILE A 137 6.43 2.62 24.24
N LYS A 138 6.96 2.33 25.42
CA LYS A 138 7.92 3.17 26.16
C LYS A 138 9.23 2.41 26.38
N PRO A 139 10.33 3.10 26.71
CA PRO A 139 11.54 2.42 27.16
C PRO A 139 11.23 1.46 28.32
N GLY A 140 11.42 0.16 28.13
CA GLY A 140 11.11 -0.89 29.12
C GLY A 140 9.65 -1.38 29.14
N GLU A 141 8.74 -0.75 28.39
CA GLU A 141 7.32 -1.14 28.32
C GLU A 141 7.02 -1.75 26.94
N HIS A 142 6.58 -3.00 26.93
CA HIS A 142 6.38 -3.79 25.72
C HIS A 142 4.97 -4.38 25.66
N VAL A 143 4.35 -4.30 24.47
CA VAL A 143 3.11 -5.00 24.15
C VAL A 143 3.43 -6.14 23.20
N TYR A 144 2.83 -7.30 23.44
CA TYR A 144 3.03 -8.49 22.64
C TYR A 144 1.81 -8.74 21.78
N LEU A 145 1.97 -8.65 20.46
CA LEU A 145 0.92 -9.00 19.52
C LEU A 145 1.09 -10.47 19.16
N ASP A 146 0.05 -11.26 19.40
CA ASP A 146 0.07 -12.67 19.04
C ASP A 146 -0.04 -12.83 17.52
N LEU A 147 0.93 -13.53 16.92
CA LEU A 147 0.93 -13.89 15.51
C LEU A 147 0.70 -15.41 15.32
N SER A 148 0.27 -16.14 16.34
CA SER A 148 0.06 -17.60 16.26
C SER A 148 -1.05 -17.97 15.26
N ALA A 149 -2.13 -17.17 15.20
CA ALA A 149 -3.26 -17.38 14.29
C ALA A 149 -2.99 -16.95 12.82
N ARG A 150 -1.75 -17.08 12.34
CA ARG A 150 -1.37 -16.69 10.98
C ARG A 150 -1.89 -17.68 9.93
N TYR A 151 -2.54 -17.15 8.90
CA TYR A 151 -2.87 -17.89 7.68
C TYR A 151 -1.67 -18.07 6.72
N PHE A 152 -0.47 -17.63 7.11
CA PHE A 152 0.74 -17.69 6.29
C PHE A 152 1.93 -18.18 7.11
N LYS A 153 2.84 -18.90 6.47
CA LYS A 153 4.10 -19.31 7.08
C LYS A 153 5.08 -18.14 7.01
N LEU A 154 5.66 -17.78 8.15
CA LEU A 154 6.89 -16.99 8.15
C LEU A 154 8.01 -17.88 7.59
N PRO A 155 8.88 -17.37 6.72
CA PRO A 155 10.09 -18.09 6.36
C PRO A 155 10.91 -18.35 7.62
N SER A 156 11.45 -19.56 7.74
CA SER A 156 12.22 -20.03 8.91
C SER A 156 13.42 -19.13 9.24
N GLU A 157 13.90 -18.37 8.25
CA GLU A 157 15.06 -17.46 8.34
C GLU A 157 14.69 -16.00 8.62
N VAL A 158 13.40 -15.64 8.75
CA VAL A 158 13.01 -14.25 9.04
C VAL A 158 13.33 -13.92 10.49
N SER A 159 14.58 -13.54 10.71
CA SER A 159 14.98 -12.70 11.83
C SER A 159 14.20 -11.39 11.80
N SER A 160 14.19 -10.66 12.92
CA SER A 160 13.61 -9.31 13.04
C SER A 160 14.11 -8.35 11.93
N ALA A 161 15.22 -8.68 11.27
CA ALA A 161 15.77 -8.00 10.09
C ALA A 161 14.90 -8.07 8.82
N GLY A 162 14.19 -9.18 8.58
CA GLY A 162 13.37 -9.41 7.38
C GLY A 162 11.93 -8.86 7.48
N LEU A 163 11.55 -8.36 8.66
CA LEU A 163 10.30 -7.63 8.85
C LEU A 163 10.50 -6.17 8.43
N GLY A 164 9.66 -5.68 7.53
CA GLY A 164 9.61 -4.26 7.21
C GLY A 164 8.99 -3.43 8.34
N GLU A 165 8.58 -2.19 8.05
CA GLU A 165 7.87 -1.33 9.01
C GLU A 165 6.35 -1.65 9.01
N PRO A 166 5.81 -2.41 9.98
CA PRO A 166 4.39 -2.73 10.00
C PRO A 166 3.54 -1.52 10.33
N ILE A 167 2.30 -1.58 9.85
CA ILE A 167 1.27 -0.58 10.12
C ILE A 167 0.27 -1.20 11.08
N ILE A 168 0.16 -0.63 12.26
CA ILE A 168 -0.72 -1.10 13.32
C ILE A 168 -1.92 -0.15 13.36
N THR A 169 -3.11 -0.72 13.33
CA THR A 169 -4.40 -0.05 13.49
C THR A 169 -5.05 -0.54 14.79
N PRO A 170 -6.16 0.03 15.27
CA PRO A 170 -6.81 -0.46 16.48
C PRO A 170 -7.20 -1.95 16.43
N GLU A 171 -7.53 -2.46 15.24
CA GLU A 171 -8.07 -3.82 15.06
C GLU A 171 -7.07 -4.79 14.41
N LYS A 172 -6.12 -4.27 13.64
CA LYS A 172 -5.30 -5.06 12.71
C LYS A 172 -3.87 -4.57 12.63
N VAL A 173 -2.96 -5.51 12.44
CA VAL A 173 -1.55 -5.28 12.10
C VAL A 173 -1.31 -5.71 10.68
N HIS A 174 -0.80 -4.78 9.87
CA HIS A 174 -0.30 -5.04 8.53
C HIS A 174 1.21 -5.27 8.60
N LEU A 175 1.63 -6.52 8.38
CA LEU A 175 3.01 -6.96 8.48
C LEU A 175 3.65 -7.09 7.08
N PRO A 176 4.55 -6.18 6.69
CA PRO A 176 5.40 -6.35 5.53
C PRO A 176 6.54 -7.32 5.83
N VAL A 177 6.62 -8.40 5.06
CA VAL A 177 7.65 -9.44 5.17
C VAL A 177 8.44 -9.48 3.87
N HIS A 178 9.76 -9.40 3.98
CA HIS A 178 10.68 -9.62 2.87
C HIS A 178 10.92 -11.12 2.71
N TYR A 179 10.54 -11.66 1.55
CA TYR A 179 10.92 -13.00 1.13
C TYR A 179 12.16 -12.88 0.25
N GLU A 180 13.17 -13.70 0.53
CA GLU A 180 14.23 -13.95 -0.43
C GLU A 180 13.62 -14.63 -1.66
N ASP A 181 13.99 -14.16 -2.84
CA ASP A 181 13.54 -14.79 -4.08
C ASP A 181 14.35 -16.07 -4.26
N THR A 182 13.89 -17.16 -3.65
CA THR A 182 14.26 -18.51 -4.08
C THR A 182 13.66 -18.72 -5.47
N GLN A 183 14.32 -18.19 -6.50
CA GLN A 183 14.15 -18.65 -7.87
C GLN A 183 14.70 -20.08 -7.96
N ASN A 184 13.96 -21.02 -7.37
CA ASN A 184 14.17 -22.43 -7.53
C ASN A 184 13.94 -22.76 -9.00
N GLY A 185 15.03 -23.00 -9.73
CA GLY A 185 15.26 -23.95 -10.86
C GLY A 185 14.16 -24.29 -11.87
N LYS A 186 12.99 -23.64 -11.85
CA LYS A 186 11.89 -23.87 -12.76
C LYS A 186 12.11 -22.99 -13.99
N PRO A 187 11.89 -23.52 -15.21
CA PRO A 187 12.07 -22.73 -16.41
C PRO A 187 11.18 -21.49 -16.33
N ALA A 188 11.78 -20.32 -16.55
CA ALA A 188 11.05 -19.08 -16.56
C ALA A 188 10.08 -19.08 -17.74
N VAL A 189 8.78 -19.11 -17.45
CA VAL A 189 7.72 -18.99 -18.45
C VAL A 189 7.41 -17.52 -18.63
N ALA A 190 7.59 -17.01 -19.84
CA ALA A 190 7.21 -15.66 -20.20
C ALA A 190 5.74 -15.64 -20.60
N TRP A 191 4.96 -14.72 -20.04
CA TRP A 191 3.57 -14.47 -20.46
C TRP A 191 3.45 -13.01 -20.89
N ASP A 192 2.91 -12.79 -22.08
CA ASP A 192 2.53 -11.47 -22.59
C ASP A 192 1.01 -11.39 -22.76
N PHE A 193 0.42 -10.36 -22.14
CA PHE A 193 -1.01 -10.10 -22.19
C PHE A 193 -1.30 -9.01 -23.21
N ASN A 194 -1.81 -9.41 -24.37
CA ASN A 194 -2.33 -8.51 -25.39
C ASN A 194 -3.86 -8.39 -25.26
N LEU A 195 -4.44 -7.35 -25.87
CA LEU A 195 -5.88 -7.11 -25.80
C LEU A 195 -6.71 -8.29 -26.31
N LEU A 196 -6.19 -9.00 -27.32
CA LEU A 196 -6.89 -10.07 -28.04
C LEU A 196 -6.19 -11.44 -27.96
N SER A 197 -5.01 -11.51 -27.34
CA SER A 197 -4.33 -12.78 -27.11
C SER A 197 -3.59 -12.78 -25.78
N LEU A 198 -3.49 -13.97 -25.20
CA LEU A 198 -2.56 -14.27 -24.14
C LEU A 198 -1.50 -15.20 -24.75
N ASP A 199 -0.30 -14.68 -24.89
CA ASP A 199 0.81 -15.36 -25.54
C ASP A 199 1.82 -15.79 -24.46
N GLY A 200 2.07 -17.09 -24.35
CA GLY A 200 2.99 -17.70 -23.40
C GLY A 200 4.15 -18.36 -24.12
N TYR A 201 5.36 -18.21 -23.60
CA TYR A 201 6.54 -18.95 -24.04
C TYR A 201 7.14 -19.71 -22.85
N SER A 202 7.26 -21.02 -23.01
CA SER A 202 7.92 -21.91 -22.07
C SER A 202 9.06 -22.66 -22.76
N PRO A 203 10.25 -22.77 -22.14
CA PRO A 203 11.34 -23.61 -22.63
C PRO A 203 10.96 -25.08 -22.87
N GLU A 204 9.99 -25.61 -22.12
CA GLU A 204 9.55 -27.02 -22.22
C GLU A 204 8.38 -27.22 -23.18
N THR A 205 7.51 -26.23 -23.32
CA THR A 205 6.20 -26.36 -23.99
C THR A 205 6.11 -25.55 -25.30
N GLY A 206 7.08 -24.68 -25.57
CA GLY A 206 7.10 -23.80 -26.73
C GLY A 206 6.14 -22.62 -26.60
N TRP A 207 5.68 -22.11 -27.75
CA TRP A 207 4.72 -21.00 -27.83
C TRP A 207 3.29 -21.48 -27.68
N VAL A 208 2.58 -20.92 -26.70
CA VAL A 208 1.15 -21.12 -26.45
C VAL A 208 0.43 -19.82 -26.70
N ARG A 209 -0.58 -19.82 -27.56
CA ARG A 209 -1.41 -18.64 -27.87
C ARG A 209 -2.86 -18.93 -27.57
N ILE A 210 -3.43 -18.17 -26.63
CA ILE A 210 -4.84 -18.25 -26.25
C ILE A 210 -5.56 -17.04 -26.83
N ASP A 211 -6.59 -17.25 -27.65
CA ASP A 211 -7.41 -16.16 -28.20
C ASP A 211 -8.36 -15.62 -27.12
N THR A 212 -8.19 -14.35 -26.74
CA THR A 212 -9.00 -13.66 -25.73
C THR A 212 -10.03 -12.71 -26.35
N LYS A 213 -10.24 -12.70 -27.67
CA LYS A 213 -11.20 -11.81 -28.36
C LYS A 213 -12.61 -11.87 -27.77
N LYS A 214 -13.11 -13.06 -27.45
CA LYS A 214 -14.44 -13.24 -26.82
C LYS A 214 -14.51 -12.58 -25.44
N LEU A 215 -13.42 -12.60 -24.68
CA LEU A 215 -13.34 -11.95 -23.38
C LEU A 215 -13.28 -10.43 -23.52
N ALA A 216 -12.48 -9.94 -24.48
CA ALA A 216 -12.35 -8.52 -24.78
C ALA A 216 -13.68 -7.91 -25.24
N SER A 217 -14.44 -8.59 -26.10
CA SER A 217 -15.75 -8.10 -26.56
C SER A 217 -16.79 -8.01 -25.43
N VAL A 218 -16.81 -8.99 -24.53
CA VAL A 218 -17.66 -8.96 -23.33
C VAL A 218 -17.25 -7.81 -22.39
N HIS A 219 -15.94 -7.58 -22.23
CA HIS A 219 -15.46 -6.45 -21.42
C HIS A 219 -15.85 -5.11 -22.05
N ILE A 220 -15.59 -4.91 -23.35
CA ILE A 220 -15.87 -3.64 -24.05
C ILE A 220 -17.37 -3.33 -24.01
N SER A 221 -18.22 -4.30 -24.37
CA SER A 221 -19.68 -4.13 -24.33
C SER A 221 -20.20 -3.86 -22.91
N SER A 222 -19.65 -4.50 -21.88
CA SER A 222 -19.99 -4.18 -20.48
C SER A 222 -19.51 -2.79 -20.06
N PHE A 223 -18.34 -2.35 -20.55
CA PHE A 223 -17.79 -1.04 -20.25
C PHE A 223 -18.62 0.08 -20.89
N GLU A 224 -19.02 -0.08 -22.14
CA GLU A 224 -19.91 0.85 -22.85
C GLU A 224 -21.27 0.96 -22.18
N LYS A 225 -21.88 -0.18 -21.77
CA LYS A 225 -23.14 -0.18 -21.00
C LYS A 225 -23.00 0.60 -19.69
N LYS A 226 -21.90 0.38 -18.94
CA LYS A 226 -21.64 1.12 -17.69
C LYS A 226 -21.41 2.60 -17.92
N LYS A 227 -20.71 2.97 -18.99
CA LYS A 227 -20.46 4.36 -19.37
C LYS A 227 -21.78 5.08 -19.69
N LYS A 228 -22.64 4.46 -20.51
CA LYS A 228 -23.96 4.99 -20.85
C LYS A 228 -24.85 5.17 -19.62
N CYS A 229 -24.94 4.16 -18.75
CA CYS A 229 -25.70 4.29 -17.51
C CYS A 229 -25.15 5.39 -16.58
N ALA A 230 -23.83 5.60 -16.54
CA ALA A 230 -23.24 6.68 -15.75
C ALA A 230 -23.51 8.08 -16.33
N GLU A 231 -23.56 8.21 -17.66
CA GLU A 231 -23.96 9.46 -18.35
C GLU A 231 -25.46 9.76 -18.15
N GLU A 232 -26.30 8.72 -18.07
CA GLU A 232 -27.75 8.82 -17.88
C GLU A 232 -28.20 8.82 -16.41
N GLY A 233 -27.28 8.65 -15.45
CA GLY A 233 -27.57 8.72 -14.01
C GLY A 233 -28.16 7.45 -13.37
N PHE A 234 -28.11 6.30 -14.05
CA PHE A 234 -28.64 5.02 -13.56
C PHE A 234 -27.56 4.10 -12.97
N THR A 235 -27.88 3.37 -11.91
CA THR A 235 -27.02 2.30 -11.36
C THR A 235 -27.42 0.92 -11.91
N LEU A 236 -26.49 0.23 -12.58
CA LEU A 236 -26.67 -1.16 -12.99
C LEU A 236 -26.47 -2.11 -11.80
N GLU A 237 -27.49 -2.90 -11.46
CA GLU A 237 -27.34 -4.04 -10.55
C GLU A 237 -26.39 -5.08 -11.16
N LYS A 238 -25.40 -5.53 -10.37
CA LYS A 238 -24.49 -6.60 -10.77
C LYS A 238 -25.20 -7.94 -10.64
N SER A 239 -25.83 -8.41 -11.71
CA SER A 239 -26.24 -9.81 -11.83
C SER A 239 -25.00 -10.71 -11.89
N LYS A 240 -24.72 -11.43 -10.79
CA LYS A 240 -23.78 -12.56 -10.76
C LYS A 240 -24.50 -13.78 -11.36
N LYS A 241 -24.48 -13.96 -12.69
CA LYS A 241 -24.84 -15.24 -13.30
C LYS A 241 -23.79 -15.69 -14.31
N SER A 242 -23.20 -16.83 -13.97
CA SER A 242 -22.51 -17.84 -14.79
C SER A 242 -21.60 -17.34 -15.94
N SER A 243 -20.34 -17.05 -15.62
CA SER A 243 -19.24 -17.12 -16.61
C SER A 243 -18.49 -18.47 -16.57
N CYS A 244 -18.86 -19.38 -15.66
CA CYS A 244 -18.19 -20.67 -15.47
C CYS A 244 -18.71 -21.82 -16.35
N GLU A 245 -19.85 -21.67 -17.05
CA GLU A 245 -20.42 -22.78 -17.84
C GLU A 245 -19.87 -22.88 -19.27
N VAL A 246 -19.22 -21.83 -19.79
CA VAL A 246 -18.71 -21.84 -21.19
C VAL A 246 -17.35 -22.54 -21.33
N LEU A 247 -16.72 -22.98 -20.23
CA LEU A 247 -15.44 -23.69 -20.27
C LEU A 247 -15.56 -25.23 -20.18
N LYS A 248 -16.77 -25.81 -20.11
CA LYS A 248 -16.96 -27.26 -19.97
C LYS A 248 -17.28 -28.03 -21.26
N GLU A 249 -17.40 -27.38 -22.41
CA GLU A 249 -17.73 -28.08 -23.68
C GLU A 249 -16.55 -28.27 -24.65
N GLY A 250 -15.31 -28.08 -24.20
CA GLY A 250 -14.11 -28.14 -25.07
C GLY A 250 -13.23 -29.38 -24.97
N GLU A 251 -13.50 -30.33 -24.05
CA GLU A 251 -12.69 -31.55 -23.91
C GLU A 251 -13.49 -32.78 -24.34
N LYS A 252 -13.40 -33.14 -25.62
CA LYS A 252 -13.47 -34.55 -26.02
C LYS A 252 -12.04 -35.04 -26.28
N PRO A 253 -11.54 -36.04 -25.54
CA PRO A 253 -10.29 -36.69 -25.88
C PRO A 253 -10.49 -37.52 -27.15
N SER A 254 -9.69 -37.26 -28.18
CA SER A 254 -9.55 -38.19 -29.30
C SER A 254 -8.82 -39.43 -28.80
N GLU A 255 -9.55 -40.53 -28.60
CA GLU A 255 -8.99 -41.87 -28.47
C GLU A 255 -8.08 -42.16 -29.68
N LYS A 256 -6.79 -42.35 -29.41
CA LYS A 256 -5.90 -43.07 -30.33
C LYS A 256 -5.93 -44.54 -29.90
N THR A 257 -6.58 -45.37 -30.70
CA THR A 257 -6.45 -46.83 -30.64
C THR A 257 -5.25 -47.24 -31.51
N PRO A 258 -4.38 -48.16 -31.05
CA PRO A 258 -3.16 -48.54 -31.76
C PRO A 258 -3.43 -49.64 -32.79
N ALA A 259 -2.69 -49.59 -33.90
CA ALA A 259 -2.27 -50.73 -34.72
C ALA A 259 -0.92 -50.38 -35.36
#